data_AF-A0A0L8FZJ4-F1
#
_entry.id   AF-A0A0L8FZJ4-F1
#
_cell.length_a   1.000
_cell.length_b   1.000
_cell.length_c   1.000
_cell.angle_alpha   90.00
_cell.angle_beta   90.00
_cell.angle_gamma   90.00
#
_symmetry.space_group_name_H-M   'P 1'
#
loop_
_entity.id
_entity.type
_entity.pdbx_description
1 polymer ?
#
loop_
_entity_poly.entity_id
_entity_poly.type
_entity_poly.pdbx_seq_one_letter_code
_entity_poly.pdbx_strand_id
1 'polypeptide(L)'
;VLYHRQFKFLLEDMEAEYGDVIYHNSVRWLNLGKMLKRVWELQNEILLFLDMKRLSSDMFEKLNELNVTLQGKGLFVHEMFRYVRSFKTKLGLFARQAGEGKFCNFPLLRKQKVPTSVSSKIRDHLLSLEDEVTRRFQDFKKIEPDLNLLPYPFAVDIDTAPEEVKLELIDMQSDHTLKEMFNSDIDKI
;
A
#
# COMPACT_ATOMS: atom_id res chain seq x y z
N VAL A 1 -25.19 0.63 7.50
CA VAL A 1 -24.76 0.92 8.89
C VAL A 1 -23.28 1.30 8.97
N LEU A 2 -22.34 0.52 8.40
CA LEU A 2 -20.89 0.81 8.49
C LEU A 2 -20.46 2.15 7.84
N TYR A 3 -20.89 2.41 6.60
CA TYR A 3 -20.54 3.63 5.88
C TYR A 3 -21.11 4.90 6.54
N HIS A 4 -22.32 4.82 7.10
CA HIS A 4 -22.92 5.93 7.82
C HIS A 4 -22.13 6.28 9.09
N ARG A 5 -21.68 5.28 9.86
CA ARG A 5 -20.84 5.51 11.05
C ARG A 5 -19.48 6.11 10.69
N GLN A 6 -18.84 5.62 9.62
CA GLN A 6 -17.57 6.16 9.14
C GLN A 6 -17.72 7.59 8.61
N PHE A 7 -18.84 7.90 7.96
CA PHE A 7 -19.12 9.24 7.50
C PHE A 7 -19.35 10.20 8.68
N LYS A 8 -20.10 9.78 9.71
CA LYS A 8 -20.23 10.56 10.96
C LYS A 8 -18.89 10.87 11.61
N PHE A 9 -18.02 9.87 11.72
CA PHE A 9 -16.68 10.07 12.26
C PHE A 9 -15.87 11.08 11.44
N LEU A 10 -15.99 11.04 10.10
CA LEU A 10 -15.35 12.03 9.23
C LEU A 10 -15.91 13.44 9.48
N LEU A 11 -17.23 13.57 9.64
CA LEU A 11 -17.87 14.87 9.93
C LEU A 11 -17.41 15.43 11.28
N GLU A 12 -17.28 14.59 12.30
CA GLU A 12 -16.74 14.96 13.62
C GLU A 12 -15.26 15.39 13.53
N ASP A 13 -14.41 14.63 12.82
CA ASP A 13 -13.00 14.95 12.58
C ASP A 13 -12.80 16.27 11.81
N MET A 14 -13.75 16.62 10.95
CA MET A 14 -13.72 17.85 10.16
C MET A 14 -14.39 19.04 10.84
N GLU A 15 -14.92 18.88 12.05
CA GLU A 15 -15.74 19.89 12.74
C GLU A 15 -16.85 20.44 11.83
N ALA A 16 -17.45 19.55 11.03
CA ALA A 16 -18.43 19.93 10.02
C ALA A 16 -19.67 20.55 10.67
N GLU A 17 -20.31 21.49 9.96
CA GLU A 17 -21.51 22.20 10.43
C GLU A 17 -22.63 21.25 10.88
N TYR A 18 -22.68 20.06 10.26
CA TYR A 18 -23.62 19.01 10.62
C TYR A 18 -22.87 17.71 10.92
N GLY A 19 -23.17 17.09 12.06
CA GLY A 19 -22.68 15.75 12.40
C GLY A 19 -23.43 14.60 11.71
N ASP A 20 -24.47 14.89 10.91
CA ASP A 20 -25.19 13.87 10.14
C ASP A 20 -26.08 14.43 9.02
N VAL A 21 -26.26 13.63 7.97
CA VAL A 21 -27.35 13.78 7.01
C VAL A 21 -28.56 13.03 7.57
N ILE A 22 -29.48 13.72 8.24
CA ILE A 22 -30.66 13.09 8.85
C ILE A 22 -31.66 12.68 7.75
N TYR A 23 -31.93 11.38 7.63
CA TYR A 23 -32.83 10.81 6.59
C TYR A 23 -34.27 10.54 7.06
N HIS A 24 -34.56 10.53 8.36
CA HIS A 24 -35.87 10.07 8.88
C HIS A 24 -36.50 11.01 9.91
N ASN A 25 -37.61 11.67 9.51
CA ASN A 25 -38.70 12.11 10.40
C ASN A 25 -40.01 12.28 9.59
N SER A 26 -41.15 12.05 10.24
CA SER A 26 -42.54 11.83 9.78
C SER A 26 -43.21 12.88 8.87
N VAL A 27 -42.52 13.91 8.38
CA VAL A 27 -43.11 14.95 7.50
C VAL A 27 -42.32 15.07 6.19
N ARG A 28 -42.78 14.36 5.14
CA ARG A 28 -41.99 14.00 3.94
C ARG A 28 -41.45 15.16 3.06
N TRP A 29 -42.18 16.26 2.85
CA TRP A 29 -41.83 17.27 1.83
C TRP A 29 -40.99 18.45 2.39
N LEU A 30 -41.34 18.96 3.57
CA LEU A 30 -40.50 19.94 4.29
C LEU A 30 -39.14 19.36 4.71
N ASN A 31 -39.07 18.05 4.96
CA ASN A 31 -37.83 17.37 5.28
C ASN A 31 -36.94 17.12 4.06
N LEU A 32 -37.52 16.97 2.86
CA LEU A 32 -36.72 16.86 1.64
C LEU A 32 -35.92 18.15 1.40
N GLY A 33 -36.56 19.31 1.56
CA GLY A 33 -35.87 20.61 1.44
C GLY A 33 -34.74 20.78 2.46
N LYS A 34 -34.98 20.42 3.74
CA LYS A 34 -33.95 20.47 4.79
C LYS A 34 -32.81 19.47 4.56
N MET A 35 -33.13 18.25 4.11
CA MET A 35 -32.13 17.24 3.79
C MET A 35 -31.28 17.67 2.60
N LEU A 36 -31.90 18.16 1.52
CA LEU A 36 -31.19 18.68 0.36
C LEU A 36 -30.30 19.87 0.73
N LYS A 37 -30.77 20.77 1.60
CA LYS A 37 -29.97 21.88 2.13
C LYS A 37 -28.72 21.36 2.85
N ARG A 38 -28.86 20.39 3.76
CA ARG A 38 -27.71 19.79 4.45
C ARG A 38 -26.74 19.05 3.53
N VAL A 39 -27.26 18.32 2.54
CA VAL A 39 -26.41 17.66 1.53
C VAL A 39 -25.63 18.70 0.72
N TRP A 40 -26.25 19.83 0.40
CA TRP A 40 -25.59 20.93 -0.29
C TRP A 40 -24.51 21.59 0.58
N GLU A 41 -24.80 21.81 1.86
CA GLU A 41 -23.85 22.38 2.82
C GLU A 41 -22.68 21.41 3.10
N LEU A 42 -22.95 20.10 3.15
CA LEU A 42 -21.95 19.03 3.34
C LEU A 42 -21.32 18.50 2.04
N GLN A 43 -21.49 19.19 0.90
CA GLN A 43 -21.10 18.64 -0.40
C GLN A 43 -19.61 18.28 -0.47
N ASN A 44 -18.75 19.04 0.22
CA ASN A 44 -17.30 18.83 0.22
C ASN A 44 -16.92 17.59 1.03
N GLU A 45 -17.55 17.40 2.19
CA GLU A 45 -17.37 16.26 3.10
C GLU A 45 -17.88 14.97 2.44
N ILE A 46 -19.01 15.04 1.74
CA ILE A 46 -19.57 13.92 0.99
C ILE A 46 -18.62 13.53 -0.14
N LEU A 47 -18.12 14.49 -0.94
CA LEU A 47 -17.18 14.22 -2.02
C LEU A 47 -15.86 13.63 -1.48
N LEU A 48 -15.33 14.19 -0.39
CA LEU A 48 -14.15 13.65 0.29
C LEU A 48 -14.38 12.21 0.74
N PHE A 49 -15.51 11.92 1.38
CA PHE A 49 -15.83 10.57 1.84
C PHE A 49 -15.86 9.58 0.68
N LEU A 50 -16.48 9.96 -0.44
CA LEU A 50 -16.53 9.14 -1.65
C LEU A 50 -15.14 8.89 -2.23
N ASP A 51 -14.28 9.90 -2.29
CA ASP A 51 -12.91 9.75 -2.78
C ASP A 51 -12.05 8.88 -1.85
N MET A 52 -12.21 9.00 -0.53
CA MET A 52 -11.59 8.08 0.43
C MET A 52 -12.07 6.62 0.23
N LYS A 53 -13.34 6.40 -0.13
CA LYS A 53 -13.85 5.06 -0.45
C LYS A 53 -13.31 4.51 -1.75
N ARG A 54 -13.17 5.34 -2.77
CA ARG A 54 -12.52 4.98 -4.04
C ARG A 54 -11.08 4.57 -3.81
N LEU A 55 -10.31 5.36 -3.06
CA LEU A 55 -8.95 5.00 -2.66
C LEU A 55 -8.92 3.65 -1.95
N SER A 56 -9.78 3.49 -0.94
CA SER A 56 -9.84 2.25 -0.15
C SER A 56 -10.04 1.04 -1.05
N SER A 57 -10.98 1.11 -2.01
CA SER A 57 -11.23 0.04 -2.97
C SER A 57 -9.99 -0.29 -3.81
N ASP A 58 -9.37 0.72 -4.44
CA ASP A 58 -8.16 0.54 -5.25
C ASP A 58 -6.98 -0.02 -4.42
N MET A 59 -6.92 0.32 -3.12
CA MET A 59 -5.90 -0.18 -2.19
C MET A 59 -6.17 -1.60 -1.73
N PHE A 60 -7.43 -1.97 -1.48
CA PHE A 60 -7.79 -3.34 -1.12
C PHE A 60 -7.44 -4.32 -2.23
N GLU A 61 -7.64 -3.92 -3.49
CA GLU A 61 -7.24 -4.73 -4.65
C GLU A 61 -5.73 -4.99 -4.65
N LYS A 62 -4.92 -3.94 -4.48
CA LYS A 62 -3.45 -4.04 -4.42
C LYS A 62 -2.95 -4.85 -3.23
N LEU A 63 -3.60 -4.73 -2.07
CA LEU A 63 -3.30 -5.55 -0.89
C LEU A 63 -3.65 -7.01 -1.14
N ASN A 64 -4.77 -7.28 -1.82
CA ASN A 64 -5.18 -8.63 -2.17
C ASN A 64 -4.22 -9.26 -3.18
N GLU A 65 -3.75 -8.53 -4.18
CA GLU A 65 -2.70 -8.98 -5.12
C GLU A 65 -1.43 -9.40 -4.39
N LEU A 66 -0.94 -8.56 -3.46
CA LEU A 66 0.20 -8.91 -2.62
C LEU A 66 -0.09 -10.18 -1.80
N ASN A 67 -1.24 -10.25 -1.15
CA ASN A 67 -1.60 -11.38 -0.30
C ASN A 67 -1.67 -12.70 -1.10
N VAL A 68 -2.28 -12.70 -2.28
CA VAL A 68 -2.32 -13.87 -3.17
C VAL A 68 -0.90 -14.27 -3.60
N THR A 69 -0.05 -13.29 -3.94
CA THR A 69 1.35 -13.55 -4.30
C THR A 69 2.09 -14.22 -3.15
N LEU A 70 1.95 -13.72 -1.93
CA LEU A 70 2.61 -14.28 -0.74
C LEU A 70 2.08 -15.65 -0.33
N GLN A 71 0.88 -16.04 -0.78
CA GLN A 71 0.29 -17.36 -0.53
C GLN A 71 0.67 -18.41 -1.60
N GLY A 72 1.47 -18.03 -2.61
CA GLY A 72 1.92 -18.93 -3.67
C GLY A 72 2.64 -20.17 -3.14
N LYS A 73 2.34 -21.35 -3.69
CA LYS A 73 3.04 -22.59 -3.35
C LYS A 73 4.47 -22.57 -3.92
N GLY A 74 5.44 -23.04 -3.13
CA GLY A 74 6.84 -23.13 -3.55
C GLY A 74 7.59 -21.79 -3.52
N LEU A 75 6.98 -20.74 -2.94
CA LEU A 75 7.60 -19.42 -2.85
C LEU A 75 8.69 -19.40 -1.79
N PHE A 76 9.91 -19.02 -2.17
CA PHE A 76 11.00 -18.88 -1.21
C PHE A 76 10.87 -17.62 -0.37
N VAL A 77 11.40 -17.65 0.85
CA VAL A 77 11.31 -16.52 1.80
C VAL A 77 11.97 -15.25 1.25
N HIS A 78 13.07 -15.36 0.50
CA HIS A 78 13.73 -14.21 -0.14
C HIS A 78 12.84 -13.55 -1.21
N GLU A 79 12.00 -14.34 -1.89
CA GLU A 79 11.04 -13.83 -2.87
C GLU A 79 9.85 -13.15 -2.19
N MET A 80 9.34 -13.75 -1.11
CA MET A 80 8.32 -13.09 -0.27
C MET A 80 8.80 -11.72 0.18
N PHE A 81 10.05 -11.65 0.67
CA PHE A 81 10.65 -10.40 1.10
C PHE A 81 10.75 -9.38 -0.04
N ARG A 82 11.22 -9.82 -1.23
CA ARG A 82 11.26 -9.00 -2.45
C ARG A 82 9.89 -8.40 -2.77
N TYR A 83 8.81 -9.18 -2.70
CA TYR A 83 7.45 -8.68 -2.97
C TYR A 83 6.98 -7.67 -1.93
N VAL A 84 7.20 -7.92 -0.64
CA VAL A 84 6.89 -6.98 0.44
C VAL A 84 7.67 -5.68 0.27
N ARG A 85 8.97 -5.76 -0.01
CA ARG A 85 9.85 -4.59 -0.23
C ARG A 85 9.38 -3.76 -1.43
N SER A 86 9.04 -4.43 -2.54
CA SER A 86 8.47 -3.78 -3.73
C SER A 86 7.16 -3.08 -3.40
N PHE A 87 6.25 -3.74 -2.69
CA PHE A 87 4.96 -3.17 -2.30
C PHE A 87 5.12 -1.95 -1.39
N LYS A 88 5.99 -2.03 -0.38
CA LYS A 88 6.35 -0.89 0.47
C LYS A 88 6.84 0.30 -0.37
N THR A 89 7.77 0.06 -1.29
CA THR A 89 8.32 1.11 -2.16
C THR A 89 7.23 1.75 -3.04
N LYS A 90 6.28 0.95 -3.53
CA LYS A 90 5.11 1.44 -4.26
C LYS A 90 4.22 2.32 -3.39
N LEU A 91 3.98 1.98 -2.13
CA LEU A 91 3.21 2.82 -1.20
C LEU A 91 3.83 4.20 -1.03
N GLY A 92 5.15 4.28 -0.80
CA GLY A 92 5.86 5.55 -0.69
C GLY A 92 5.77 6.38 -1.98
N LEU A 93 5.88 5.74 -3.15
CA LEU A 93 5.66 6.39 -4.44
C LEU A 93 4.23 6.94 -4.58
N PHE A 94 3.22 6.14 -4.20
CA PHE A 94 1.83 6.55 -4.26
C PHE A 94 1.54 7.71 -3.32
N ALA A 95 2.11 7.71 -2.11
CA ALA A 95 1.99 8.82 -1.16
C ALA A 95 2.56 10.11 -1.77
N ARG A 96 3.77 10.07 -2.34
CA ARG A 96 4.36 11.23 -3.01
C ARG A 96 3.49 11.73 -4.17
N GLN A 97 3.01 10.83 -5.02
CA GLN A 97 2.13 11.17 -6.14
C GLN A 97 0.81 11.80 -5.66
N ALA A 98 0.20 11.26 -4.59
CA ALA A 98 -0.97 11.84 -3.97
C ALA A 98 -0.69 13.25 -3.42
N GLY A 99 0.48 13.51 -2.84
CA GLY A 99 0.89 14.86 -2.45
C GLY A 99 0.95 15.85 -3.63
N GLU A 100 1.21 15.36 -4.84
CA GLU A 100 1.23 16.14 -6.09
C GLU A 100 -0.13 16.18 -6.81
N GLY A 101 -1.19 15.58 -6.24
CA GLY A 101 -2.50 15.48 -6.90
C GLY A 101 -2.53 14.48 -8.07
N LYS A 102 -1.57 13.56 -8.15
CA LYS A 102 -1.45 12.57 -9.22
C LYS A 102 -1.95 11.20 -8.76
N PHE A 103 -2.94 10.66 -9.48
CA PHE A 103 -3.59 9.39 -9.14
C PHE A 103 -3.55 8.36 -10.28
N CYS A 104 -2.46 8.33 -11.06
CA CYS A 104 -2.36 7.45 -12.24
C CYS A 104 -2.51 5.96 -11.94
N ASN A 105 -2.12 5.52 -10.73
CA ASN A 105 -2.19 4.12 -10.27
C ASN A 105 -3.49 3.77 -9.54
N PHE A 106 -4.45 4.70 -9.51
CA PHE A 106 -5.74 4.60 -8.83
C PHE A 106 -6.87 4.81 -9.85
N PRO A 107 -7.32 3.75 -10.55
CA PRO A 107 -8.30 3.87 -11.63
C PRO A 107 -9.57 4.63 -11.25
N LEU A 108 -10.02 4.51 -9.99
CA LEU A 108 -11.23 5.16 -9.50
C LEU A 108 -11.03 6.66 -9.21
N LEU A 109 -9.81 7.07 -8.87
CA LEU A 109 -9.46 8.47 -8.57
C LEU A 109 -8.89 9.22 -9.79
N ARG A 110 -8.24 8.53 -10.73
CA ARG A 110 -7.61 9.13 -11.93
C ARG A 110 -8.56 10.02 -12.73
N LYS A 111 -9.86 9.71 -12.73
CA LYS A 111 -10.88 10.42 -13.51
C LYS A 111 -11.47 11.64 -12.78
N GLN A 112 -11.05 11.89 -11.55
CA GLN A 112 -11.65 12.92 -10.69
C GLN A 112 -10.73 14.12 -10.53
N LYS A 113 -11.33 15.30 -10.33
CA LYS A 113 -10.62 16.46 -9.81
C LYS A 113 -10.61 16.35 -8.29
N VAL A 114 -9.52 15.85 -7.73
CA VAL A 114 -9.35 15.72 -6.28
C VAL A 114 -8.83 17.04 -5.72
N PRO A 115 -9.50 17.66 -4.73
CA PRO A 115 -9.02 18.87 -4.08
C PRO A 115 -7.70 18.64 -3.33
N THR A 116 -6.86 19.66 -3.22
CA THR A 116 -5.54 19.57 -2.55
C THR A 116 -5.63 19.09 -1.11
N SER A 117 -6.65 19.52 -0.35
CA SER A 117 -6.89 19.07 1.03
C SER A 117 -7.15 17.58 1.12
N VAL A 118 -7.97 17.05 0.21
CA VAL A 118 -8.26 15.61 0.08
C VAL A 118 -7.00 14.84 -0.31
N SER A 119 -6.25 15.38 -1.27
CA SER A 119 -4.99 14.81 -1.74
C SER A 119 -3.97 14.63 -0.60
N SER A 120 -3.87 15.63 0.29
CA SER A 120 -3.03 15.55 1.49
C SER A 120 -3.50 14.44 2.43
N LYS A 121 -4.81 14.37 2.73
CA LYS A 121 -5.34 13.31 3.59
C LYS A 121 -5.07 11.91 3.01
N ILE A 122 -5.20 11.74 1.69
CA ILE A 122 -4.89 10.48 0.99
C ILE A 122 -3.40 10.12 1.12
N ARG A 123 -2.50 11.09 0.90
CA ARG A 123 -1.06 10.90 1.13
C ARG A 123 -0.79 10.39 2.55
N ASP A 124 -1.38 11.03 3.56
CA ASP A 124 -1.11 10.71 4.95
C ASP A 124 -1.59 9.29 5.30
N HIS A 125 -2.72 8.84 4.74
CA HIS A 125 -3.18 7.45 4.87
C HIS A 125 -2.25 6.45 4.20
N LEU A 126 -1.69 6.78 3.03
CA LEU A 126 -0.73 5.91 2.33
C LEU A 126 0.58 5.78 3.11
N LEU A 127 1.06 6.87 3.72
CA LEU A 127 2.24 6.84 4.60
C LEU A 127 1.99 5.99 5.85
N SER A 128 0.84 6.16 6.50
CA SER A 128 0.46 5.33 7.65
C SER A 128 0.39 3.84 7.29
N LEU A 129 -0.12 3.50 6.10
CA LEU A 129 -0.11 2.13 5.62
C LEU A 129 1.30 1.61 5.32
N GLU A 130 2.19 2.44 4.77
CA GLU A 130 3.60 2.09 4.57
C GLU A 130 4.30 1.77 5.90
N ASP A 131 4.03 2.58 6.94
CA ASP A 131 4.55 2.37 8.29
C ASP A 131 4.02 1.05 8.87
N GLU A 132 2.73 0.75 8.70
CA GLU A 132 2.13 -0.51 9.15
C GLU A 132 2.72 -1.73 8.44
N VAL A 133 2.94 -1.64 7.11
CA VAL A 133 3.64 -2.70 6.36
C VAL A 133 5.07 -2.85 6.87
N THR A 134 5.78 -1.75 7.11
CA THR A 134 7.14 -1.77 7.66
C THR A 134 7.18 -2.44 9.03
N ARG A 135 6.26 -2.08 9.91
CA ARG A 135 6.12 -2.64 11.26
C ARG A 135 5.80 -4.13 11.22
N ARG A 136 4.85 -4.54 10.38
CA ARG A 136 4.41 -5.94 10.27
C ARG A 136 5.49 -6.87 9.74
N PHE A 137 6.34 -6.37 8.83
CA PHE A 137 7.38 -7.17 8.18
C PHE A 137 8.80 -6.83 8.66
N GLN A 138 8.94 -6.22 9.84
CA GLN A 138 10.23 -5.81 10.40
C GLN A 138 11.23 -6.97 10.57
N ASP A 139 10.76 -8.19 10.83
CA ASP A 139 11.62 -9.34 11.05
C ASP A 139 12.35 -9.78 9.78
N PHE A 140 11.74 -9.55 8.61
CA PHE A 140 12.44 -9.78 7.33
C PHE A 140 13.69 -8.93 7.18
N LYS A 141 13.72 -7.73 7.76
CA LYS A 141 14.91 -6.86 7.74
C LYS A 141 16.06 -7.45 8.55
N LYS A 142 15.77 -8.23 9.59
CA LYS A 142 16.79 -8.88 10.43
C LYS A 142 17.47 -10.03 9.70
N ILE A 143 16.72 -10.75 8.87
CA ILE A 143 17.20 -11.89 8.09
C ILE A 143 17.58 -11.51 6.64
N GLU A 144 17.42 -10.24 6.25
CA GLU A 144 17.71 -9.76 4.89
C GLU A 144 19.13 -10.12 4.41
N PRO A 145 20.20 -10.00 5.24
CA PRO A 145 21.54 -10.43 4.83
C PRO A 145 21.59 -11.91 4.43
N ASP A 146 21.00 -12.78 5.25
CA ASP A 146 20.97 -14.23 5.02
C ASP A 146 20.11 -14.59 3.80
N LEU A 147 19.00 -13.88 3.60
CA LEU A 147 18.12 -14.07 2.46
C LEU A 147 18.79 -13.67 1.14
N ASN A 148 19.78 -12.77 1.15
CA ASN A 148 20.50 -12.35 -0.05
C ASN A 148 21.56 -13.35 -0.51
N LEU A 149 21.93 -14.33 0.32
CA LEU A 149 22.88 -15.40 -0.03
C LEU A 149 22.35 -16.27 -1.18
N LEU A 150 21.05 -16.50 -1.23
CA LEU A 150 20.39 -17.37 -2.21
C LEU A 150 20.22 -16.74 -3.60
N PRO A 151 19.69 -15.50 -3.75
CA PRO A 151 19.53 -14.89 -5.07
C PRO A 151 20.84 -14.34 -5.63
N TYR A 152 21.86 -14.07 -4.80
CA TYR A 152 23.11 -13.43 -5.24
C TYR A 152 24.39 -14.11 -4.71
N PRO A 153 24.52 -15.45 -4.78
CA PRO A 153 25.64 -16.18 -4.18
C PRO A 153 27.02 -15.69 -4.64
N PHE A 154 27.13 -15.18 -5.88
CA PHE A 154 28.37 -14.68 -6.48
C PHE A 154 28.68 -13.20 -6.22
N ALA A 155 27.78 -12.46 -5.58
CA ALA A 155 27.93 -11.03 -5.28
C ALA A 155 27.93 -10.75 -3.77
N VAL A 156 27.78 -11.78 -2.94
CA VAL A 156 27.86 -11.68 -1.48
C VAL A 156 29.30 -11.38 -1.07
N ASP A 157 29.45 -10.42 -0.17
CA ASP A 157 30.71 -10.16 0.52
C ASP A 157 30.97 -11.25 1.58
N ILE A 158 32.05 -12.01 1.39
CA ILE A 158 32.47 -13.12 2.26
C ILE A 158 32.64 -12.67 3.71
N ASP A 159 33.11 -11.45 3.96
CA ASP A 159 33.34 -10.95 5.32
C ASP A 159 32.04 -10.74 6.09
N THR A 160 30.93 -10.52 5.38
CA THR A 160 29.60 -10.26 5.95
C THR A 160 28.72 -11.51 6.03
N ALA A 161 29.13 -12.63 5.43
CA ALA A 161 28.36 -13.87 5.40
C ALA A 161 28.42 -14.63 6.75
N PRO A 162 27.45 -15.53 7.02
CA PRO A 162 27.50 -16.42 8.19
C PRO A 162 28.75 -17.30 8.17
N GLU A 163 29.40 -17.47 9.33
CA GLU A 163 30.69 -18.16 9.44
C GLU A 163 30.64 -19.60 8.94
N GLU A 164 29.48 -20.24 9.11
CA GLU A 164 29.24 -21.64 8.76
C GLU A 164 29.22 -21.91 7.26
N VAL A 165 29.13 -20.88 6.41
CA VAL A 165 29.03 -21.03 4.95
C VAL A 165 30.16 -20.34 4.18
N LYS A 166 31.11 -19.68 4.87
CA LYS A 166 32.13 -18.85 4.20
C LYS A 166 33.05 -19.66 3.30
N LEU A 167 33.48 -20.84 3.73
CA LEU A 167 34.39 -21.69 2.94
C LEU A 167 33.68 -22.18 1.67
N GLU A 168 32.45 -22.65 1.80
CA GLU A 168 31.62 -23.10 0.69
C GLU A 168 31.31 -21.94 -0.28
N LEU A 169 31.07 -20.73 0.24
CA LEU A 169 30.90 -19.53 -0.57
C LEU A 169 32.18 -19.20 -1.34
N ILE A 170 33.37 -19.27 -0.72
CA ILE A 170 34.65 -19.02 -1.39
C ILE A 170 34.86 -20.02 -2.53
N ASP A 171 34.64 -21.30 -2.27
CA ASP A 171 34.81 -22.37 -3.27
C ASP A 171 33.84 -22.15 -4.44
N MET A 172 32.56 -21.89 -4.14
CA MET A 172 31.54 -21.62 -5.16
C MET A 172 31.85 -20.35 -5.95
N GLN A 173 32.24 -19.25 -5.30
CA GLN A 173 32.55 -17.98 -5.96
C GLN A 173 33.79 -18.05 -6.86
N SER A 174 34.72 -18.96 -6.56
CA SER A 174 35.93 -19.23 -7.34
C SER A 174 35.68 -20.13 -8.55
N ASP A 175 34.56 -20.85 -8.59
CA ASP A 175 34.18 -21.70 -9.72
C ASP A 175 33.56 -20.87 -10.86
N HIS A 176 34.36 -20.64 -11.90
CA HIS A 176 33.94 -19.90 -13.08
C HIS A 176 32.84 -20.62 -13.89
N THR A 177 32.84 -21.95 -13.92
CA THR A 177 31.82 -22.73 -14.64
C THR A 177 30.46 -22.60 -13.96
N LEU A 178 30.41 -22.72 -12.64
CA LEU A 178 29.18 -22.50 -11.86
C LEU A 178 28.66 -21.07 -12.03
N LYS A 179 29.56 -20.07 -12.05
CA LYS A 179 29.18 -18.67 -12.26
C LYS A 179 28.56 -18.42 -13.63
N GLU A 180 29.13 -18.99 -14.69
CA GLU A 180 28.58 -18.89 -16.05
C GLU A 180 27.22 -19.58 -16.16
N MET A 181 27.08 -20.78 -15.60
CA MET A 181 25.81 -21.52 -15.58
C MET A 181 24.71 -20.71 -14.88
N PHE A 182 25.01 -20.19 -13.67
CA PHE A 182 24.09 -19.37 -12.89
C PHE A 182 23.61 -18.14 -13.67
N ASN A 183 24.52 -17.41 -14.32
CA ASN A 183 24.16 -16.24 -15.12
C ASN A 183 23.32 -16.62 -16.36
N SER A 184 23.64 -17.73 -17.02
CA SER A 184 22.93 -18.17 -18.22
C SER A 184 21.50 -18.64 -17.97
N ASP A 185 21.19 -19.11 -16.77
CA ASP A 185 19.84 -19.52 -16.38
C ASP A 185 19.00 -18.37 -15.83
N ILE A 186 19.63 -17.33 -15.25
CA ILE A 186 18.95 -16.06 -14.93
C ILE A 186 18.42 -15.37 -16.18
N ASP A 187 19.16 -15.40 -17.30
CA ASP A 187 18.75 -14.79 -18.57
C ASP A 187 17.56 -15.50 -19.25
N LYS A 188 17.14 -16.68 -18.75
CA LYS A 188 16.02 -17.47 -19.31
C LYS A 188 14.71 -17.31 -18.53
N ILE A 189 14.70 -16.58 -17.41
CA ILE A 189 13.53 -16.31 -16.57
C ILE A 189 12.96 -14.92 -16.90
#